data_AF-B4N824-F1
#
_entry.id   AF-B4N824-F1
#
_cell.length_a   1.000
_cell.length_b   1.000
_cell.length_c   1.000
_cell.angle_alpha   90.00
_cell.angle_beta   90.00
_cell.angle_gamma   90.00
#
_symmetry.space_group_name_H-M   'P 1'
#
loop_
_entity.id
_entity.type
_entity.pdbx_description
1 polymer ?
#
loop_
_entity_poly.entity_id
_entity_poly.type
_entity_poly.pdbx_seq_one_letter_code
_entity_poly.pdbx_strand_id
1 'polypeptide(L)'
;MSDNAAKEEYNMDHDNKHYSRCSSAGSTHTPNSSAHNSDDDDDSGDRHSTSAANSTLSYKERRREAHTQAEQKRRDAIKKGYDSLQELVPRCQPSDSSGYKLSKALILQKSIEYIGYLNQQKLKQEDESSALQKEVTALRIIQNGYENMLQHQQSNPGPEEARVTEEAKFQVFQAILEEMFDTFQHIPMDNFKQLTTGVIPWLEEHCKPHILRNILSRTLQQMAQETQEKQQQQQAMEQETGGGFS
;
A
#
# COMPACT_ATOMS: atom_id res chain seq x y z
N MET A 1 4.46 -13.09 46.50
CA MET A 1 5.21 -12.19 45.60
C MET A 1 4.71 -12.52 44.20
N SER A 2 3.51 -12.07 43.85
CA SER A 2 3.19 -10.73 43.31
C SER A 2 3.37 -10.70 41.79
N ASP A 3 2.22 -10.76 41.12
CA ASP A 3 1.77 -9.94 39.99
C ASP A 3 2.53 -9.89 38.65
N ASN A 4 1.76 -10.31 37.63
CA ASN A 4 1.37 -9.55 36.43
C ASN A 4 1.97 -9.90 35.05
N ALA A 5 1.11 -9.62 34.07
CA ALA A 5 1.29 -9.53 32.61
C ALA A 5 1.14 -10.85 31.81
N ALA A 6 0.35 -10.90 30.74
CA ALA A 6 -0.74 -10.07 30.24
C ALA A 6 -1.51 -10.97 29.26
N LYS A 7 -2.84 -10.95 29.30
CA LYS A 7 -3.69 -11.58 28.30
C LYS A 7 -3.80 -10.60 27.12
N GLU A 8 -3.26 -10.97 25.97
CA GLU A 8 -3.54 -10.25 24.71
C GLU A 8 -4.90 -10.69 24.19
N GLU A 9 -5.88 -9.81 24.43
CA GLU A 9 -7.23 -9.87 23.90
C GLU A 9 -7.21 -9.25 22.50
N TYR A 10 -7.57 -10.05 21.50
CA TYR A 10 -7.71 -9.60 20.11
C TYR A 10 -8.89 -8.61 20.00
N ASN A 11 -8.57 -7.32 20.00
CA ASN A 11 -9.51 -6.26 19.63
C ASN A 11 -9.64 -6.21 18.10
N MET A 12 -10.72 -6.79 17.58
CA MET A 12 -11.25 -6.45 16.25
C MET A 12 -11.97 -5.12 16.37
N ASP A 13 -11.31 -4.04 15.94
CA ASP A 13 -11.90 -2.72 15.83
C ASP A 13 -13.21 -2.79 15.05
N HIS A 14 -14.31 -2.48 15.75
CA HIS A 14 -15.60 -2.21 15.17
C HIS A 14 -15.54 -0.85 14.47
N ASP A 15 -15.27 -0.87 13.16
CA ASP A 15 -15.53 0.27 12.30
C ASP A 15 -17.03 0.59 12.32
N ASN A 16 -17.39 1.58 13.13
CA ASN A 16 -18.68 2.24 13.20
C ASN A 16 -18.94 2.99 11.88
N LYS A 17 -19.25 2.23 10.82
CA LYS A 17 -19.81 2.77 9.59
C LYS A 17 -21.28 3.08 9.85
N HIS A 18 -21.55 4.34 10.16
CA HIS A 18 -22.89 4.93 10.14
C HIS A 18 -23.39 5.00 8.69
N TYR A 19 -23.89 3.88 8.17
CA TYR A 19 -24.77 3.92 7.00
C TYR A 19 -26.16 4.28 7.51
N SER A 20 -26.56 5.54 7.34
CA SER A 20 -27.96 5.92 7.46
C SER A 20 -28.75 5.28 6.31
N ARG A 21 -29.19 4.05 6.53
CA ARG A 21 -30.20 3.35 5.73
C ARG A 21 -31.57 3.92 6.11
N CYS A 22 -32.10 4.85 5.32
CA CYS A 22 -33.54 5.05 5.29
C CYS A 22 -34.16 3.91 4.47
N SER A 23 -34.80 2.97 5.15
CA SER A 23 -35.76 2.06 4.55
C SER A 23 -36.88 1.87 5.56
N SER A 24 -37.93 2.67 5.39
CA SER A 24 -39.24 2.42 5.98
C SER A 24 -40.28 2.53 4.87
N ALA A 25 -41.13 1.52 4.86
CA ALA A 25 -42.17 1.23 3.90
C ALA A 25 -43.00 2.45 3.47
N GLY A 26 -43.46 2.38 2.22
CA GLY A 26 -44.36 3.38 1.65
C GLY A 26 -45.66 3.50 2.42
N SER A 27 -46.15 4.73 2.54
CA SER A 27 -47.58 5.01 2.57
C SER A 27 -47.83 6.50 2.36
N THR A 28 -48.73 6.75 1.41
CA THR A 28 -49.60 7.93 1.23
C THR A 28 -48.96 9.32 1.11
N HIS A 29 -48.97 9.80 -0.15
CA HIS A 29 -49.26 11.18 -0.55
C HIS A 29 -48.66 12.31 0.29
N THR A 30 -47.50 12.83 -0.15
CA THR A 30 -47.11 14.20 0.15
C THR A 30 -46.98 14.94 -1.19
N PRO A 31 -47.82 15.97 -1.45
CA PRO A 31 -47.68 16.74 -2.66
C PRO A 31 -46.47 17.66 -2.50
N ASN A 32 -45.57 17.55 -3.48
CA ASN A 32 -44.73 18.60 -4.02
C ASN A 32 -45.11 20.00 -3.49
N SER A 33 -44.30 20.55 -2.60
CA SER A 33 -44.39 21.96 -2.21
C SER A 33 -43.80 22.83 -3.33
N SER A 34 -44.44 22.81 -4.50
CA SER A 34 -44.38 23.96 -5.39
C SER A 34 -44.92 25.14 -4.58
N ALA A 35 -44.11 26.18 -4.39
CA ALA A 35 -44.58 27.47 -3.92
C ALA A 35 -45.65 27.97 -4.89
N HIS A 36 -46.89 27.61 -4.61
CA HIS A 36 -48.07 28.07 -5.32
C HIS A 36 -48.39 29.43 -4.73
N ASN A 37 -47.83 30.46 -5.36
CA ASN A 37 -48.28 31.82 -5.12
C ASN A 37 -49.59 31.93 -5.92
N SER A 38 -50.73 31.62 -5.31
CA SER A 38 -52.02 32.05 -5.87
C SER A 38 -52.04 33.58 -5.79
N ASP A 39 -51.84 34.23 -6.93
CA ASP A 39 -52.42 35.54 -7.19
C ASP A 39 -53.92 35.29 -7.37
N ASP A 40 -54.67 35.35 -6.26
CA ASP A 40 -56.11 35.61 -6.33
C ASP A 40 -56.27 37.12 -6.55
N ASP A 41 -56.30 37.52 -7.83
CA ASP A 41 -56.79 38.84 -8.23
C ASP A 41 -58.33 38.81 -8.09
N ASP A 42 -58.84 39.22 -6.92
CA ASP A 42 -60.26 39.52 -6.74
C ASP A 42 -60.57 40.88 -7.37
N ASP A 43 -60.98 40.85 -8.64
CA ASP A 43 -61.52 41.98 -9.39
C ASP A 43 -62.93 42.33 -8.89
N SER A 44 -62.99 43.00 -7.74
CA SER A 44 -64.20 43.70 -7.29
C SER A 44 -64.09 45.17 -7.63
N GLY A 45 -64.63 45.52 -8.80
CA GLY A 45 -64.78 46.90 -9.23
C GLY A 45 -65.75 47.68 -8.32
N ASP A 46 -65.25 48.69 -7.62
CA ASP A 46 -66.02 49.92 -7.39
C ASP A 46 -65.09 51.14 -7.23
N ARG A 47 -65.59 52.26 -7.75
CA ARG A 47 -64.89 53.50 -8.05
C ARG A 47 -64.77 54.38 -6.81
N HIS A 48 -63.68 54.27 -6.05
CA HIS A 48 -63.19 55.40 -5.26
C HIS A 48 -61.68 55.33 -4.96
N SER A 49 -61.01 56.47 -5.12
CA SER A 49 -59.67 56.81 -4.61
C SER A 49 -58.44 56.34 -5.40
N THR A 50 -57.88 57.29 -6.15
CA THR A 50 -56.55 57.30 -6.78
C THR A 50 -55.38 57.01 -5.84
N SER A 51 -55.58 56.91 -4.52
CA SER A 51 -54.55 56.60 -3.53
C SER A 51 -54.28 55.10 -3.34
N ALA A 52 -55.26 54.22 -3.52
CA ALA A 52 -55.12 52.77 -3.34
C ALA A 52 -54.45 52.08 -4.54
N ALA A 53 -54.66 52.61 -5.74
CA ALA A 53 -53.92 52.20 -6.93
C ALA A 53 -52.42 52.51 -6.80
N ASN A 54 -52.06 53.66 -6.22
CA ASN A 54 -50.66 54.04 -6.02
C ASN A 54 -49.95 53.19 -4.95
N SER A 55 -50.63 52.77 -3.89
CA SER A 55 -50.03 51.91 -2.84
C SER A 55 -49.85 50.45 -3.30
N THR A 56 -50.80 49.91 -4.06
CA THR A 56 -50.69 48.57 -4.66
C THR A 56 -49.63 48.52 -5.76
N LEU A 57 -49.48 49.57 -6.56
CA LEU A 57 -48.36 49.74 -7.51
C LEU A 57 -47.01 49.77 -6.78
N SER A 58 -46.89 50.54 -5.68
CA SER A 58 -45.67 50.59 -4.85
C SER A 58 -45.32 49.24 -4.21
N TYR A 59 -46.30 48.45 -3.79
CA TYR A 59 -46.07 47.10 -3.27
C TYR A 59 -45.60 46.13 -4.37
N LYS A 60 -46.25 46.16 -5.54
CA LYS A 60 -45.82 45.38 -6.72
C LYS A 60 -44.40 45.75 -7.16
N GLU A 61 -44.04 47.03 -7.07
CA GLU A 61 -42.69 47.54 -7.35
C GLU A 61 -41.65 47.03 -6.33
N ARG A 62 -41.93 47.16 -5.03
CA ARG A 62 -41.06 46.63 -3.96
C ARG A 62 -40.82 45.12 -4.11
N ARG A 63 -41.85 44.36 -4.50
CA ARG A 63 -41.75 42.91 -4.75
C ARG A 63 -40.84 42.62 -5.96
N ARG A 64 -40.97 43.39 -7.03
CA ARG A 64 -40.10 43.29 -8.22
C ARG A 64 -38.65 43.60 -7.86
N GLU A 65 -38.39 44.63 -7.07
CA GLU A 65 -37.04 44.98 -6.62
C GLU A 65 -36.41 43.88 -5.77
N ALA A 66 -37.14 43.34 -4.80
CA ALA A 66 -36.67 42.23 -3.97
C ALA A 66 -36.35 40.98 -4.82
N HIS A 67 -37.19 40.66 -5.80
CA HIS A 67 -36.94 39.55 -6.74
C HIS A 67 -35.66 39.78 -7.57
N THR A 68 -35.47 40.98 -8.10
CA THR A 68 -34.25 41.35 -8.85
C THR A 68 -33.01 41.25 -7.97
N GLN A 69 -33.06 41.73 -6.72
CA GLN A 69 -31.94 41.62 -5.77
C GLN A 69 -31.61 40.18 -5.43
N ALA A 70 -32.62 39.32 -5.21
CA ALA A 70 -32.43 37.91 -4.94
C ALA A 70 -31.77 37.19 -6.12
N GLU A 71 -32.20 37.46 -7.36
CA GLU A 71 -31.61 36.87 -8.55
C GLU A 71 -30.18 37.39 -8.82
N GLN A 72 -29.90 38.67 -8.53
CA GLN A 72 -28.54 39.21 -8.61
C GLN A 72 -27.60 38.49 -7.63
N LYS A 73 -28.03 38.33 -6.36
CA LYS A 73 -27.27 37.58 -5.36
C LYS A 73 -27.01 36.14 -5.79
N ARG A 74 -27.99 35.47 -6.40
CA ARG A 74 -27.82 34.13 -6.96
C ARG A 74 -26.79 34.11 -8.10
N ARG A 75 -26.83 35.08 -9.01
CA ARG A 75 -25.87 35.20 -10.12
C ARG A 75 -24.45 35.46 -9.63
N ASP A 76 -24.30 36.30 -8.61
CA ASP A 76 -22.99 36.62 -8.02
C ASP A 76 -22.40 35.41 -7.31
N ALA A 77 -23.24 34.61 -6.61
CA ALA A 77 -22.81 33.35 -6.01
C ALA A 77 -22.35 32.33 -7.07
N ILE A 78 -23.08 32.19 -8.18
CA ILE A 78 -22.68 31.31 -9.29
C ILE A 78 -21.37 31.79 -9.91
N LYS A 79 -21.23 33.11 -10.14
CA LYS A 79 -20.00 33.70 -10.68
C LYS A 79 -18.79 33.39 -9.80
N LYS A 80 -18.92 33.59 -8.49
CA LYS A 80 -17.89 33.21 -7.52
C LYS A 80 -17.54 31.72 -7.60
N GLY A 81 -18.53 30.85 -7.78
CA GLY A 81 -18.29 29.41 -7.97
C GLY A 81 -17.46 29.10 -9.22
N TYR A 82 -17.67 29.80 -10.33
CA TYR A 82 -16.83 29.66 -11.52
C TYR A 82 -15.40 30.16 -11.29
N ASP A 83 -15.23 31.27 -10.58
CA ASP A 83 -13.91 31.82 -10.28
C ASP A 83 -13.10 30.81 -9.43
N SER A 84 -13.69 30.24 -8.37
CA SER A 84 -13.04 29.18 -7.57
C SER A 84 -12.76 27.91 -8.37
N LEU A 85 -13.64 27.54 -9.30
CA LEU A 85 -13.42 26.36 -10.15
C LEU A 85 -12.24 26.54 -11.10
N GLN A 86 -12.01 27.76 -11.59
CA GLN A 86 -10.83 28.06 -12.41
C GLN A 86 -9.52 27.93 -11.62
N GLU A 87 -9.52 28.33 -10.35
CA GLU A 87 -8.35 28.21 -9.47
C GLU A 87 -8.00 26.75 -9.19
N LEU A 88 -9.01 25.90 -8.92
CA LEU A 88 -8.82 24.48 -8.57
C LEU A 88 -8.42 23.59 -9.75
N VAL A 89 -8.81 23.96 -10.97
CA VAL A 89 -8.56 23.15 -12.17
C VAL A 89 -7.30 23.68 -12.87
N PRO A 90 -6.16 22.96 -12.84
CA PRO A 90 -4.88 23.49 -13.36
C PRO A 90 -4.95 23.94 -14.83
N ARG A 91 -5.73 23.22 -15.65
CA ARG A 91 -5.93 23.54 -17.07
C ARG A 91 -6.84 24.75 -17.31
N CYS A 92 -7.49 25.29 -16.28
CA CYS A 92 -8.30 26.50 -16.33
C CYS A 92 -7.57 27.73 -15.78
N GLN A 93 -6.41 27.56 -15.12
CA GLN A 93 -5.61 28.69 -14.69
C GLN A 93 -5.08 29.44 -15.93
N PRO A 94 -5.17 30.77 -15.97
CA PRO A 94 -4.64 31.55 -17.08
C PRO A 94 -3.13 31.34 -17.13
N SER A 95 -2.60 30.94 -18.28
CA SER A 95 -1.17 31.14 -18.54
C SER A 95 -0.92 32.65 -18.48
N ASP A 96 0.11 33.07 -17.75
CA ASP A 96 0.42 34.45 -17.32
C ASP A 96 0.54 35.52 -18.43
N SER A 97 0.08 35.26 -19.65
CA SER A 97 0.33 36.09 -20.83
C SER A 97 -0.88 36.40 -21.70
N SER A 98 -2.10 35.90 -21.41
CA SER A 98 -3.21 36.02 -22.39
C SER A 98 -4.42 36.84 -21.99
N GLY A 99 -4.65 37.18 -20.71
CA GLY A 99 -5.82 37.99 -20.29
C GLY A 99 -7.19 37.45 -20.73
N TYR A 100 -7.25 36.23 -21.27
CA TYR A 100 -8.40 35.69 -21.97
C TYR A 100 -9.26 34.91 -20.99
N LYS A 101 -10.47 35.40 -20.73
CA LYS A 101 -11.42 34.71 -19.84
C LYS A 101 -11.96 33.47 -20.54
N LEU A 102 -11.71 32.28 -19.97
CA LEU A 102 -12.27 31.03 -20.48
C LEU A 102 -13.81 31.07 -20.45
N SER A 103 -14.44 30.47 -21.45
CA SER A 103 -15.90 30.36 -21.51
C SER A 103 -16.42 29.44 -20.40
N LYS A 104 -17.64 29.72 -19.89
CA LYS A 104 -18.28 28.89 -18.86
C LYS A 104 -18.35 27.41 -19.25
N ALA A 105 -18.71 27.13 -20.50
CA ALA A 105 -18.79 25.77 -21.03
C ALA A 105 -17.43 25.06 -20.98
N LEU A 106 -16.35 25.76 -21.35
CA LEU A 106 -15.01 25.18 -21.35
C LEU A 106 -14.48 24.93 -19.93
N ILE A 107 -14.79 25.82 -18.97
CA ILE A 107 -14.44 25.60 -17.55
C ILE A 107 -15.09 24.32 -17.05
N LEU A 108 -16.39 24.14 -17.30
CA LEU A 108 -17.11 22.94 -16.87
C LEU A 108 -16.53 21.67 -17.51
N GLN A 109 -16.24 21.70 -18.82
CA GLN A 109 -15.66 20.56 -19.52
C GLN A 109 -14.29 20.16 -18.95
N LYS A 110 -13.38 21.13 -18.79
CA LYS A 110 -12.06 20.90 -18.19
C LYS A 110 -12.16 20.39 -16.75
N SER A 111 -13.17 20.83 -16.01
CA SER A 111 -13.43 20.36 -14.65
C SER A 111 -13.85 18.89 -14.62
N ILE A 112 -14.74 18.48 -15.53
CA ILE A 112 -15.16 17.08 -15.67
C ILE A 112 -13.96 16.19 -15.99
N GLU A 113 -13.13 16.61 -16.96
CA GLU A 113 -11.91 15.88 -17.31
C GLU A 113 -10.94 15.78 -16.13
N TYR A 114 -10.80 16.85 -15.35
CA TYR A 114 -9.91 16.86 -14.20
C TYR A 114 -10.41 15.96 -13.06
N ILE A 115 -11.72 15.94 -12.79
CA ILE A 115 -12.32 14.98 -11.85
C ILE A 115 -12.05 13.54 -12.32
N GLY A 116 -12.22 13.26 -13.62
CA GLY A 116 -11.90 11.95 -14.21
C GLY A 116 -10.44 11.56 -13.99
N TYR A 117 -9.52 12.50 -14.23
CA TYR A 117 -8.09 12.31 -13.98
C TYR A 117 -7.78 12.04 -12.51
N LEU A 118 -8.34 12.83 -11.58
CA LEU A 118 -8.15 12.65 -10.14
C LEU A 118 -8.68 11.29 -9.66
N ASN A 119 -9.83 10.85 -10.16
CA ASN A 119 -10.37 9.52 -9.84
C ASN A 119 -9.46 8.40 -10.33
N GLN A 120 -8.90 8.51 -11.54
CA GLN A 120 -7.94 7.54 -12.05
C GLN A 120 -6.65 7.54 -11.22
N GLN A 121 -6.14 8.71 -10.85
CA GLN A 121 -4.94 8.83 -10.01
C GLN A 121 -5.16 8.26 -8.61
N LYS A 122 -6.32 8.53 -8.01
CA LYS A 122 -6.73 7.95 -6.73
C LYS A 122 -6.76 6.43 -6.80
N LEU A 123 -7.42 5.85 -7.81
CA LEU A 123 -7.49 4.40 -7.99
C LEU A 123 -6.09 3.79 -8.10
N LYS A 124 -5.20 4.41 -8.89
CA LYS A 124 -3.81 3.96 -9.03
C LYS A 124 -3.07 3.97 -7.69
N GLN A 125 -3.23 5.02 -6.88
CA GLN A 125 -2.60 5.11 -5.56
C GLN A 125 -3.17 4.07 -4.58
N GLU A 126 -4.47 3.79 -4.64
CA GLU A 126 -5.11 2.75 -3.82
C GLU A 126 -4.57 1.35 -4.19
N ASP A 127 -4.39 1.06 -5.47
CA ASP A 127 -3.80 -0.20 -5.95
C ASP A 127 -2.33 -0.35 -5.52
N GLU A 128 -1.51 0.69 -5.66
CA GLU A 128 -0.11 0.71 -5.22
C GLU A 128 0.01 0.51 -3.70
N SER A 129 -0.84 1.20 -2.93
CA SER A 129 -0.89 1.05 -1.47
C SER A 129 -1.27 -0.38 -1.06
N SER A 130 -2.28 -0.96 -1.71
CA SER A 130 -2.69 -2.36 -1.49
C SER A 130 -1.57 -3.36 -1.83
N ALA A 131 -0.83 -3.12 -2.91
CA ALA A 131 0.32 -3.95 -3.28
C ALA A 131 1.44 -3.88 -2.23
N LEU A 132 1.81 -2.68 -1.78
CA LEU A 132 2.83 -2.49 -0.75
C LEU A 132 2.44 -3.14 0.59
N GLN A 133 1.16 -3.05 0.99
CA GLN A 133 0.68 -3.71 2.20
C GLN A 133 0.80 -5.25 2.13
N LYS A 134 0.54 -5.84 0.96
CA LYS A 134 0.73 -7.28 0.74
C LYS A 134 2.20 -7.66 0.85
N GLU A 135 3.11 -6.87 0.28
CA GLU A 135 4.55 -7.10 0.37
C GLU A 135 5.06 -7.03 1.82
N VAL A 136 4.67 -5.99 2.57
CA VAL A 136 5.00 -5.87 3.99
C VAL A 136 4.50 -7.08 4.79
N THR A 137 3.30 -7.54 4.50
CA THR A 137 2.72 -8.72 5.17
C THR A 137 3.53 -9.99 4.84
N ALA A 138 3.89 -10.19 3.58
CA ALA A 138 4.71 -11.32 3.15
C ALA A 138 6.10 -11.31 3.82
N LEU A 139 6.75 -10.15 3.84
CA LEU A 139 8.04 -9.99 4.51
C LEU A 139 7.96 -10.27 6.02
N ARG A 140 6.89 -9.85 6.68
CA ARG A 140 6.67 -10.12 8.10
C ARG A 140 6.43 -11.61 8.38
N ILE A 141 5.73 -12.31 7.49
CA ILE A 141 5.57 -13.78 7.59
C ILE A 141 6.93 -14.46 7.49
N ILE A 142 7.77 -14.04 6.53
CA ILE A 142 9.12 -14.58 6.33
C ILE A 142 9.99 -14.32 7.56
N GLN A 143 9.99 -13.08 8.07
CA GLN A 143 10.73 -12.71 9.28
C GLN A 143 10.33 -13.59 10.47
N ASN A 144 9.04 -13.72 10.74
CA ASN A 144 8.55 -14.57 11.82
C ASN A 144 8.95 -16.04 11.61
N GLY A 145 9.00 -16.52 10.36
CA GLY A 145 9.51 -17.85 10.03
C GLY A 145 10.96 -18.05 10.47
N TYR A 146 11.84 -17.08 10.19
CA TYR A 146 13.24 -17.12 10.61
C TYR A 146 13.41 -17.00 12.13
N GLU A 147 12.68 -16.10 12.78
CA GLU A 147 12.72 -15.94 14.23
C GLU A 147 12.31 -17.22 14.95
N ASN A 148 11.25 -17.89 14.49
CA ASN A 148 10.84 -19.19 15.03
C ASN A 148 11.92 -20.26 14.85
N MET A 149 12.57 -20.33 13.68
CA MET A 149 13.63 -21.29 13.41
C MET A 149 14.86 -21.06 14.32
N LEU A 150 15.25 -19.80 14.50
CA LEU A 150 16.31 -19.39 15.42
C LEU A 150 15.97 -19.78 16.86
N GLN A 151 14.75 -19.52 17.32
CA GLN A 151 14.33 -19.86 18.68
C GLN A 151 14.30 -21.38 18.91
N HIS A 152 13.84 -22.16 17.93
CA HIS A 152 13.92 -23.63 18.00
C HIS A 152 15.36 -24.12 18.10
N GLN A 153 16.28 -23.55 17.32
CA GLN A 153 17.70 -23.90 17.38
C GLN A 153 18.35 -23.54 18.73
N GLN A 154 17.99 -22.40 19.31
CA GLN A 154 18.48 -22.00 20.64
C GLN A 154 17.89 -22.85 21.78
N SER A 155 16.61 -23.22 21.67
CA SER A 155 15.93 -24.04 22.69
C SER A 155 16.39 -25.50 22.71
N ASN A 156 16.93 -26.00 21.60
CA ASN A 156 17.45 -27.35 21.47
C ASN A 156 18.86 -27.35 20.87
N PRO A 157 19.88 -26.87 21.63
CA PRO A 157 21.23 -26.64 21.10
C PRO A 157 22.00 -27.93 20.75
N GLY A 158 21.39 -29.11 20.92
CA GLY A 158 22.07 -30.40 20.84
C GLY A 158 23.14 -30.57 21.94
N PRO A 159 23.75 -31.76 22.06
CA PRO A 159 24.88 -31.96 22.98
C PRO A 159 26.03 -31.02 22.60
N GLU A 160 26.65 -30.38 23.59
CA GLU A 160 27.78 -29.46 23.42
C GLU A 160 28.98 -30.12 22.72
N GLU A 161 29.12 -31.44 22.87
CA GLU A 161 30.13 -32.30 22.23
C GLU A 161 29.94 -32.49 20.73
N ALA A 162 28.77 -32.13 20.17
CA ALA A 162 28.52 -32.14 18.73
C ALA A 162 28.84 -30.80 18.04
N ARG A 163 29.37 -29.81 18.79
CA ARG A 163 29.69 -28.49 18.25
C ARG A 163 30.95 -28.54 17.39
N VAL A 164 30.73 -28.47 16.08
CA VAL A 164 31.76 -28.29 15.05
C VAL A 164 32.46 -26.94 15.26
N THR A 165 33.80 -26.91 15.15
CA THR A 165 34.61 -25.69 15.28
C THR A 165 34.23 -24.64 14.23
N GLU A 166 34.47 -23.35 14.49
CA GLU A 166 34.20 -22.30 13.49
C GLU A 166 34.98 -22.53 12.19
N GLU A 167 36.21 -23.02 12.29
CA GLU A 167 37.02 -23.42 11.13
C GLU A 167 36.31 -24.50 10.31
N ALA A 168 35.80 -25.56 10.95
CA ALA A 168 35.09 -26.61 10.25
C ALA A 168 33.74 -26.12 9.67
N LYS A 169 33.07 -25.16 10.29
CA LYS A 169 31.89 -24.51 9.69
C LYS A 169 32.27 -23.74 8.43
N PHE A 170 33.38 -23.00 8.46
CA PHE A 170 33.88 -22.24 7.31
C PHE A 170 34.26 -23.17 6.15
N GLN A 171 35.01 -24.24 6.44
CA GLN A 171 35.41 -25.25 5.45
C GLN A 171 34.20 -25.94 4.82
N VAL A 172 33.20 -26.33 5.63
CA VAL A 172 31.96 -26.91 5.11
C VAL A 172 31.21 -25.90 4.24
N PHE A 173 31.12 -24.64 4.65
CA PHE A 173 30.45 -23.60 3.88
C PHE A 173 31.16 -23.34 2.54
N GLN A 174 32.49 -23.27 2.57
CA GLN A 174 33.32 -23.12 1.38
C GLN A 174 33.10 -24.30 0.42
N ALA A 175 33.20 -25.54 0.91
CA ALA A 175 33.00 -26.73 0.08
C ALA A 175 31.60 -26.77 -0.56
N ILE A 176 30.56 -26.39 0.19
CA ILE A 176 29.19 -26.28 -0.35
C ILE A 176 29.13 -25.21 -1.45
N LEU A 177 29.66 -24.01 -1.21
CA LEU A 177 29.61 -22.92 -2.19
C LEU A 177 30.41 -23.24 -3.44
N GLU A 178 31.57 -23.87 -3.32
CA GLU A 178 32.38 -24.31 -4.47
C GLU A 178 31.63 -25.34 -5.31
N GLU A 179 31.00 -26.35 -4.70
CA GLU A 179 30.23 -27.37 -5.42
C GLU A 179 28.96 -26.79 -6.07
N MET A 180 28.32 -25.80 -5.42
CA MET A 180 27.19 -25.08 -6.02
C MET A 180 27.64 -24.17 -7.17
N PHE A 181 28.75 -23.46 -7.03
CA PHE A 181 29.28 -22.59 -8.07
C PHE A 181 29.70 -23.40 -9.30
N ASP A 182 30.40 -24.51 -9.07
CA ASP A 182 30.88 -25.38 -10.13
C ASP A 182 29.71 -25.96 -10.95
N THR A 183 28.65 -26.41 -10.29
CA THR A 183 27.47 -26.93 -10.99
C THR A 183 26.67 -25.82 -11.66
N PHE A 184 26.56 -24.63 -11.04
CA PHE A 184 25.82 -23.50 -11.59
C PHE A 184 26.45 -22.93 -12.88
N GLN A 185 27.78 -22.96 -13.01
CA GLN A 185 28.46 -22.43 -14.19
C GLN A 185 28.06 -23.12 -15.51
N HIS A 186 27.49 -24.33 -15.42
CA HIS A 186 27.04 -25.11 -16.57
C HIS A 186 25.64 -24.70 -17.07
N ILE A 187 24.95 -23.80 -16.37
CA ILE A 187 23.63 -23.31 -16.76
C ILE A 187 23.77 -22.27 -17.88
N PRO A 188 23.07 -22.42 -19.03
CA PRO A 188 23.12 -21.41 -20.10
C PRO A 188 22.53 -20.08 -19.65
N MET A 189 23.27 -18.99 -19.83
CA MET A 189 22.89 -17.63 -19.39
C MET A 189 22.72 -16.62 -20.54
N ASP A 190 22.63 -17.08 -21.79
CA ASP A 190 22.59 -16.20 -22.97
C ASP A 190 21.34 -15.30 -23.03
N ASN A 191 20.25 -15.71 -22.39
CA ASN A 191 19.03 -14.91 -22.24
C ASN A 191 18.19 -15.37 -21.03
N PHE A 192 17.25 -14.52 -20.62
CA PHE A 192 16.37 -14.76 -19.46
C PHE A 192 15.57 -16.06 -19.56
N LYS A 193 15.13 -16.45 -20.76
CA LYS A 193 14.37 -17.69 -20.97
C LYS A 193 15.25 -18.93 -20.70
N GLN A 194 16.49 -18.94 -21.19
CA GLN A 194 17.41 -20.05 -20.95
C GLN A 194 17.80 -20.16 -19.47
N LEU A 195 18.11 -19.04 -18.82
CA LEU A 195 18.42 -19.01 -17.38
C LEU A 195 17.26 -19.56 -16.55
N THR A 196 16.04 -19.05 -16.77
CA THR A 196 14.85 -19.50 -16.01
C THR A 196 14.48 -20.97 -16.28
N THR A 197 14.74 -21.47 -17.48
CA THR A 197 14.53 -22.89 -17.81
C THR A 197 15.57 -23.79 -17.15
N GLY A 198 16.81 -23.32 -16.98
CA GLY A 198 17.91 -24.12 -16.42
C GLY A 198 18.05 -24.04 -14.89
N VAL A 199 17.72 -22.89 -14.28
CA VAL A 199 17.96 -22.67 -12.84
C VAL A 199 17.05 -23.51 -11.93
N ILE A 200 15.79 -23.72 -12.33
CA ILE A 200 14.85 -24.50 -11.51
C ILE A 200 15.25 -25.99 -11.47
N PRO A 201 15.49 -26.67 -12.61
CA PRO A 201 16.01 -28.05 -12.59
C PRO A 201 17.33 -28.18 -11.84
N TRP A 202 18.25 -27.23 -12.02
CA TRP A 202 19.53 -27.23 -11.29
C TRP A 202 19.32 -27.16 -9.77
N LEU A 203 18.45 -26.27 -9.29
CA LEU A 203 18.13 -26.15 -7.87
C LEU A 203 17.55 -27.46 -7.32
N GLU A 204 16.62 -28.07 -8.07
CA GLU A 204 15.99 -29.34 -7.70
C GLU A 204 16.96 -30.52 -7.74
N GLU A 205 18.00 -30.48 -8.55
CA GLU A 205 19.00 -31.55 -8.67
C GLU A 205 20.13 -31.41 -7.65
N HIS A 206 20.69 -30.21 -7.50
CA HIS A 206 21.94 -29.98 -6.77
C HIS A 206 21.75 -29.41 -5.37
N CYS A 207 20.65 -28.70 -5.07
CA CYS A 207 20.44 -28.04 -3.77
C CYS A 207 19.59 -28.86 -2.79
N LYS A 208 19.41 -30.17 -3.03
CA LYS A 208 18.63 -31.04 -2.13
C LYS A 208 19.32 -31.20 -0.76
N PRO A 209 18.57 -31.27 0.35
CA PRO A 209 19.14 -31.41 1.70
C PRO A 209 20.10 -32.59 1.87
N HIS A 210 19.85 -33.71 1.19
CA HIS A 210 20.75 -34.87 1.26
C HIS A 210 22.08 -34.63 0.54
N ILE A 211 22.11 -33.84 -0.54
CA ILE A 211 23.36 -33.50 -1.26
C ILE A 211 24.23 -32.66 -0.34
N LEU A 212 23.65 -31.61 0.25
CA LEU A 212 24.36 -30.74 1.20
C LEU A 212 24.88 -31.52 2.41
N ARG A 213 24.10 -32.46 2.95
CA ARG A 213 24.54 -33.35 4.03
C ARG A 213 25.71 -34.25 3.62
N ASN A 214 25.73 -34.74 2.37
CA ASN A 214 26.84 -35.54 1.87
C ASN A 214 28.12 -34.70 1.74
N ILE A 215 28.04 -33.47 1.22
CA ILE A 215 29.17 -32.54 1.14
C ILE A 215 29.72 -32.26 2.54
N LEU A 216 28.84 -31.92 3.48
CA LEU A 216 29.20 -31.70 4.88
C LEU A 216 29.92 -32.91 5.48
N SER A 217 29.35 -34.11 5.30
CA SER A 217 29.92 -35.34 5.86
C SER A 217 31.29 -35.65 5.28
N ARG A 218 31.46 -35.49 3.96
CA ARG A 218 32.74 -35.67 3.26
C ARG A 218 33.80 -34.70 3.77
N THR A 219 33.45 -33.41 3.89
CA THR A 219 34.37 -32.35 4.33
C THR A 219 34.82 -32.58 5.79
N LEU A 220 33.89 -32.89 6.69
CA LEU A 220 34.22 -33.17 8.09
C LEU A 220 35.09 -34.43 8.24
N GLN A 221 34.84 -35.47 7.43
CA GLN A 221 35.69 -36.68 7.43
C GLN A 221 37.11 -36.37 6.94
N GLN A 222 37.27 -35.59 5.89
CA GLN A 222 38.58 -35.17 5.38
C GLN A 222 39.35 -34.36 6.43
N MET A 223 38.70 -33.38 7.06
CA MET A 223 39.33 -32.59 8.13
C MET A 223 39.77 -33.44 9.32
N ALA A 224 38.96 -34.42 9.73
CA ALA A 224 39.31 -35.34 10.80
C ALA A 224 40.54 -36.17 10.44
N GLN A 225 40.61 -36.66 9.19
CA GLN A 225 41.73 -37.45 8.68
C GLN A 225 43.03 -36.64 8.60
N GLU A 226 42.99 -35.41 8.08
CA GLU A 226 44.16 -34.51 8.03
C GLU A 226 44.69 -34.17 9.42
N THR A 227 43.79 -33.98 10.40
CA THR A 227 44.18 -33.72 11.78
C THR A 227 44.90 -34.92 12.39
N GLN A 228 44.43 -36.13 12.09
CA GLN A 228 45.03 -37.37 12.57
C GLN A 228 46.40 -37.63 11.93
N GLU A 229 46.56 -37.34 10.63
CA GLU A 229 47.84 -37.47 9.91
C GLU A 229 48.89 -36.48 10.44
N LYS A 230 48.50 -35.22 10.69
CA LYS A 230 49.39 -34.21 11.30
C LYS A 230 49.87 -34.62 12.69
N GLN A 231 48.99 -35.19 13.52
CA GLN A 231 49.37 -35.69 14.85
C GLN A 231 50.35 -36.87 14.77
N GLN A 232 50.17 -37.79 13.81
CA GLN A 232 51.10 -38.91 13.62
C GLN A 232 52.49 -38.44 13.15
N GLN A 233 52.55 -37.47 12.22
CA GLN A 233 53.83 -36.90 11.77
C GLN A 233 54.58 -36.18 12.90
N GLN A 234 53.86 -35.46 13.76
CA GLN A 234 54.47 -34.74 14.88
C GLN A 234 55.07 -35.71 15.92
N GLN A 235 54.36 -36.80 16.23
CA GLN A 235 54.86 -37.85 17.14
C GLN A 235 56.06 -38.61 16.56
N ALA A 236 56.10 -38.85 15.25
CA ALA A 236 57.23 -39.49 14.59
C ALA A 236 58.50 -38.59 14.64
N MET A 237 58.33 -37.28 14.46
CA MET A 237 59.43 -36.31 14.48
C MET A 237 60.01 -36.10 15.90
N GLU A 238 59.18 -36.20 16.93
CA GLU A 238 59.62 -36.17 18.35
C GLU A 238 60.39 -37.43 18.75
N GLN A 239 60.05 -38.60 18.18
CA GLN A 239 60.78 -39.85 18.44
C GLN A 239 62.16 -39.88 17.78
N GLU A 240 62.33 -39.28 16.60
CA GLU A 240 63.62 -39.19 15.93
C GLU A 240 64.58 -38.18 16.57
N THR A 241 64.06 -37.09 17.16
CA THR A 241 64.89 -36.05 17.80
C THR A 241 65.33 -36.41 19.23
N GLY A 242 64.62 -37.32 19.92
CA GLY A 242 64.97 -37.79 21.26
C GLY A 242 66.06 -38.87 21.33
N GLY A 243 66.42 -39.52 20.21
CA GLY A 243 67.38 -40.64 20.18
C GLY A 243 68.85 -40.27 19.98
N GLY A 244 69.16 -38.97 19.82
CA GLY A 244 70.47 -38.49 19.34
C GLY A 244 71.51 -38.07 20.39
N PHE A 245 71.24 -38.21 21.69
CA PHE A 245 72.23 -37.94 22.75
C PHE A 245 72.28 -39.11 23.75
N SER A 246 73.14 -40.09 23.45
CA SER A 246 73.77 -40.98 24.44
C SER A 246 75.27 -40.97 24.21
#